data_AF-A0A7K2Q8Q8-F1
#
_entry.id   AF-A0A7K2Q8Q8-F1
#
_cell.length_a   1.000
_cell.length_b   1.000
_cell.length_c   1.000
_cell.angle_alpha   90.00
_cell.angle_beta   90.00
_cell.angle_gamma   90.00
#
_symmetry.space_group_name_H-M   'P 1'
#
loop_
_entity.id
_entity.type
_entity.pdbx_description
1 polymer ?
#
loop_
_entity_poly.entity_id
_entity_poly.type
_entity_poly.pdbx_seq_one_letter_code
_entity_poly.pdbx_strand_id
1 'polypeptide(L)' 'ALEGLFERFPAIELAVPAQELLPVTSLISNGHRSLPVRLGPPA' A
#
# COMPACT_ATOMS: atom_id res chain seq x y z
N ALA A 1 2.18 13.28 4.90
CA ALA A 1 2.46 12.56 3.64
C ALA A 1 1.44 11.45 3.40
N LEU A 2 1.21 10.55 4.37
CA LEU A 2 0.21 9.49 4.24
C LEU A 2 -1.23 10.03 4.14
N GLU A 3 -1.59 11.01 4.97
CA GLU A 3 -2.92 11.66 4.90
C GLU A 3 -3.20 12.21 3.49
N GLY A 4 -2.26 12.99 2.93
CA GLY A 4 -2.41 13.53 1.56
C GLY A 4 -2.51 12.47 0.45
N LEU A 5 -2.02 11.25 0.67
CA LEU A 5 -2.23 10.15 -0.28
C LEU A 5 -3.71 9.73 -0.27
N PHE A 6 -4.30 9.58 0.90
CA PHE A 6 -5.71 9.19 1.05
C PHE A 6 -6.68 10.32 0.69
N GLU A 7 -6.32 11.58 0.94
CA GLU A 7 -7.10 12.73 0.47
C GLU A 7 -7.15 12.79 -1.06
N ARG A 8 -6.02 12.52 -1.73
CA ARG A 8 -5.93 12.56 -3.20
C ARG A 8 -6.58 11.35 -3.88
N PHE A 9 -6.47 10.17 -3.26
CA PHE A 9 -6.97 8.91 -3.80
C PHE A 9 -7.86 8.22 -2.75
N PRO A 10 -9.10 8.71 -2.55
CA PRO A 10 -9.98 8.18 -1.50
C PRO A 10 -10.42 6.74 -1.74
N ALA A 11 -10.37 6.26 -2.99
CA ALA A 11 -10.71 4.91 -3.38
C ALA A 11 -9.48 3.98 -3.51
N ILE A 12 -8.32 4.38 -2.96
CA ILE A 12 -7.11 3.56 -3.02
C ILE A 12 -7.28 2.23 -2.26
N GLU A 13 -6.94 1.12 -2.90
CA GLU A 13 -7.04 -0.23 -2.33
C GLU A 13 -5.87 -1.13 -2.74
N LEU A 14 -5.67 -2.24 -2.04
CA LEU A 14 -4.67 -3.23 -2.43
C LEU A 14 -5.06 -3.90 -3.75
N ALA A 15 -4.11 -4.01 -4.67
CA ALA A 15 -4.34 -4.68 -5.95
C ALA A 15 -4.39 -6.21 -5.82
N VAL A 16 -3.93 -6.74 -4.68
CA VAL A 16 -3.82 -8.16 -4.35
C VAL A 16 -4.35 -8.41 -2.93
N PRO A 17 -4.78 -9.64 -2.59
CA PRO A 17 -5.06 -10.03 -1.21
C PRO A 17 -3.86 -9.74 -0.29
N ALA A 18 -4.12 -9.29 0.94
CA ALA A 18 -3.08 -8.90 1.88
C ALA A 18 -2.10 -10.05 2.21
N GLN A 19 -2.58 -11.29 2.16
CA GLN A 19 -1.82 -12.51 2.42
C GLN A 19 -0.77 -12.79 1.33
N GLU A 20 -0.88 -12.17 0.16
CA GLU A 20 0.08 -12.29 -0.93
C GLU A 20 1.23 -11.27 -0.83
N LEU A 21 1.16 -10.34 0.13
CA LEU A 21 2.22 -9.37 0.34
C LEU A 21 3.45 -10.04 0.96
N LEU A 22 4.59 -9.90 0.30
CA LEU A 22 5.84 -10.49 0.77
C LEU A 22 6.51 -9.60 1.81
N PRO A 23 6.88 -10.12 3.00
CA PRO A 23 7.60 -9.35 3.99
C PRO A 23 9.02 -9.02 3.52
N VAL A 24 9.53 -7.87 3.96
CA VAL A 24 10.95 -7.55 3.87
C VAL A 24 11.71 -8.45 4.84
N THR A 25 12.70 -9.18 4.34
CA THR A 25 13.62 -9.97 5.16
C THR A 25 14.61 -9.03 5.84
N SER A 26 14.22 -8.44 6.98
CA SER A 26 15.03 -7.53 7.79
C SER A 26 14.85 -7.84 9.28
N LEU A 27 15.91 -7.62 10.06
CA LEU A 27 15.90 -7.81 11.52
C LEU A 27 15.30 -6.61 12.27
N ILE A 28 15.43 -5.39 11.71
CA ILE A 28 15.04 -4.13 12.36
C ILE A 28 13.79 -3.53 11.73
N SER A 29 13.59 -3.74 10.43
CA SER A 29 12.47 -3.13 9.70
C SER A 29 11.34 -4.14 9.51
N ASN A 30 10.12 -3.71 9.84
CA ASN A 30 8.91 -4.43 9.50
C ASN A 30 8.23 -3.72 8.33
N GLY A 31 8.05 -4.44 7.23
CA GLY A 31 7.40 -3.91 6.03
C GLY A 31 7.22 -5.00 4.98
N HIS A 32 6.58 -4.62 3.87
CA HIS A 32 6.41 -5.48 2.71
C HIS A 32 7.34 -5.02 1.59
N ARG A 33 7.88 -5.97 0.82
CA ARG A 33 8.80 -5.70 -0.30
C ARG A 33 8.16 -4.78 -1.35
N SER A 34 6.84 -4.90 -1.52
CA SER A 34 6.02 -4.03 -2.35
C SER A 34 4.61 -3.95 -1.78
N LEU A 35 3.90 -2.88 -2.10
CA LEU A 35 2.48 -2.68 -1.81
C LEU A 35 1.77 -2.36 -3.13
N PRO A 36 1.33 -3.38 -3.89
CA PRO A 36 0.57 -3.18 -5.11
C PRO A 36 -0.78 -2.53 -4.77
N VAL A 37 -1.11 -1.42 -5.41
CA VAL A 37 -2.36 -0.67 -5.16
C VAL A 37 -3.08 -0.31 -6.44
N ARG A 38 -4.41 -0.26 -6.38
CA ARG A 38 -5.26 0.41 -7.38
C ARG A 38 -5.61 1.78 -6.80
N LEU A 39 -5.29 2.85 -7.53
CA LEU A 39 -5.48 4.23 -7.03
C LEU A 39 -6.94 4.70 -7.11
N GLY A 40 -7.74 4.13 -8.01
CA GLY A 40 -9.05 4.69 -8.37
C GLY A 40 -8.93 6.07 -9.04
N PRO A 41 -10.06 6.74 -9.33
CA PRO A 41 -10.04 8.10 -9.82
C PRO A 41 -9.52 9.06 -8.73
N PRO A 42 -8.70 10.07 -9.09
CA PRO A 42 -8.36 11.13 -8.14
C PRO A 42 -9.62 11.92 -7.74
N ALA A 43 -9.59 12.49 -6.54
CA ALA A 43 -10.59 13.45 -6.07
C ALA A 43 -10.54 14.78 -6.85
#